data_AF-A0A7J6S0G8-F1
#
_entry.id   AF-A0A7J6S0G8-F1
#
_cell.length_a   1.000
_cell.length_b   1.000
_cell.length_c   1.000
_cell.angle_alpha   90.00
_cell.angle_beta   90.00
_cell.angle_gamma   90.00
#
_symmetry.space_group_name_H-M   'P 1'
#
loop_
_entity.id
_entity.type
_entity.pdbx_description
1 polymer ?
#
loop_
_entity_poly.entity_id
_entity_poly.type
_entity_poly.pdbx_seq_one_letter_code
_entity_poly.pdbx_strand_id
1 'polypeptide(L)'
;MLICFCKILTVFIGDYLEHSSTLLVVLHSDYFSRLWCVYEFACFLRRHKPKDVHIISPQGATLCLLGPILVIFLKLIKGSFVEGPRDYLVSIMTGLVWLLIDMIAVCELSDYTSRTLSQSIATPLRSFKISETQCAFESDRQYIYDNIEHDYG
;
A
#
# COMPACT_ATOMS: atom_id res chain seq x y z
N MET A 1 -8.62 0.62 6.97
CA MET A 1 -8.22 -0.13 5.75
C MET A 1 -9.45 -0.27 4.89
N LEU A 2 -9.63 0.61 3.90
CA LEU A 2 -10.83 0.59 3.03
C LEU A 2 -10.63 -0.47 1.94
N ILE A 3 -11.50 -1.47 1.93
CA ILE A 3 -11.68 -2.40 0.82
C ILE A 3 -12.90 -1.87 0.05
N CYS A 4 -12.69 -1.37 -1.16
CA CYS A 4 -13.72 -0.71 -1.97
C CYS A 4 -14.92 -1.62 -2.27
N PHE A 5 -16.09 -1.35 -1.66
CA PHE A 5 -17.40 -1.86 -2.09
C PHE A 5 -18.19 -0.73 -2.79
N CYS A 6 -18.38 -0.87 -4.10
CA CYS A 6 -18.53 0.24 -5.05
C CYS A 6 -19.98 0.55 -5.49
N LYS A 7 -20.95 0.76 -4.59
CA LYS A 7 -22.25 1.33 -5.04
C LYS A 7 -23.10 2.10 -4.03
N ILE A 8 -22.90 1.88 -2.72
CA ILE A 8 -23.64 2.60 -1.66
C ILE A 8 -22.78 3.71 -1.00
N LEU A 9 -21.47 3.73 -1.27
CA LEU A 9 -20.51 4.57 -0.56
C LEU A 9 -20.26 5.96 -1.16
N THR A 10 -20.87 6.31 -2.29
CA THR A 10 -20.56 7.51 -3.08
C THR A 10 -20.78 8.81 -2.31
N VAL A 11 -21.90 8.92 -1.59
CA VAL A 11 -22.22 10.09 -0.74
C VAL A 11 -21.39 10.09 0.54
N PHE A 12 -21.08 8.89 1.07
CA PHE A 12 -20.30 8.74 2.29
C PHE A 12 -18.83 9.08 2.12
N ILE A 13 -18.26 8.93 0.91
CA ILE A 13 -16.84 9.17 0.68
C ILE A 13 -16.49 10.64 0.89
N GLY A 14 -17.29 11.59 0.40
CA GLY A 14 -17.00 13.02 0.57
C GLY A 14 -16.88 13.43 2.05
N ASP A 15 -17.88 13.04 2.84
CA ASP A 15 -17.98 13.35 4.27
C ASP A 15 -16.98 12.56 5.11
N TYR A 16 -16.71 11.31 4.75
CA TYR A 16 -15.67 10.49 5.39
C TYR A 16 -14.27 11.04 5.14
N LEU A 17 -13.98 11.48 3.91
CA LEU A 17 -12.69 12.07 3.56
C LEU A 17 -12.47 13.38 4.32
N GLU A 18 -13.53 14.14 4.63
CA GLU A 18 -13.45 15.37 5.41
C GLU A 18 -13.00 15.12 6.86
N HIS A 19 -13.48 14.04 7.49
CA HIS A 19 -13.14 13.67 8.86
C HIS A 19 -11.87 12.81 8.98
N SER A 20 -11.40 12.21 7.88
CA SER A 20 -10.21 11.39 7.88
C SER A 20 -8.93 12.24 7.92
N SER A 21 -8.06 12.03 8.90
CA SER A 21 -6.78 12.74 9.00
C SER A 21 -5.66 12.13 8.17
N THR A 22 -5.84 10.90 7.68
CA THR A 22 -4.81 10.15 6.94
C THR A 22 -5.45 9.23 5.91
N LEU A 23 -4.88 9.18 4.70
CA LEU A 23 -5.30 8.26 3.63
C LEU A 23 -4.24 7.17 3.43
N LEU A 24 -4.64 5.92 3.60
CA LEU A 24 -3.79 4.77 3.31
C LEU A 24 -4.11 4.21 1.91
N VAL A 25 -3.22 4.43 0.95
CA VAL A 25 -3.35 3.93 -0.42
C VAL A 25 -2.52 2.66 -0.56
N VAL A 26 -3.18 1.53 -0.80
CA VAL A 26 -2.49 0.30 -1.20
C VAL A 26 -2.25 0.37 -2.69
N LEU A 27 -1.01 0.61 -3.11
CA LEU A 27 -0.71 0.81 -4.51
C LEU A 27 -0.65 -0.52 -5.26
N HIS A 28 -1.65 -0.73 -6.11
CA HIS A 28 -1.65 -1.76 -7.14
C HIS A 28 -1.34 -1.10 -8.50
N SER A 29 -0.84 -1.88 -9.47
CA SER A 29 -0.60 -1.40 -10.84
C SER A 29 -1.85 -0.77 -11.47
N ASP A 30 -3.01 -1.28 -11.08
CA ASP A 30 -4.32 -0.90 -11.62
C ASP A 30 -5.04 0.13 -10.76
N TYR A 31 -4.38 0.72 -9.76
CA TYR A 31 -5.02 1.71 -8.89
C TYR A 31 -5.41 2.96 -9.69
N PHE A 32 -4.48 3.50 -10.49
CA PHE A 32 -4.74 4.70 -11.31
C PHE A 32 -5.52 4.42 -12.59
N SER A 33 -5.76 3.16 -12.95
CA SER A 33 -6.63 2.87 -14.10
C SER A 33 -8.10 3.05 -13.75
N ARG A 34 -8.47 3.04 -12.45
CA ARG A 34 -9.86 3.15 -11.99
C ARG A 34 -10.23 4.60 -11.72
N LEU A 35 -11.26 5.10 -12.42
CA LEU A 35 -11.72 6.49 -12.31
C LEU A 35 -12.01 6.89 -10.86
N TRP A 36 -12.72 6.02 -10.13
CA TRP A 36 -13.10 6.24 -8.74
C TRP A 36 -11.89 6.44 -7.82
N CYS A 37 -10.87 5.59 -7.95
CA CYS A 37 -9.68 5.65 -7.11
C CYS A 37 -8.90 6.96 -7.34
N VAL A 38 -8.81 7.42 -8.58
CA VAL A 38 -8.14 8.68 -8.89
C VAL A 38 -8.94 9.88 -8.39
N TYR A 39 -10.27 9.85 -8.53
CA TYR A 39 -11.16 10.88 -8.00
C TYR A 39 -11.05 10.97 -6.46
N GLU A 40 -11.14 9.85 -5.75
CA GLU A 40 -10.99 9.79 -4.28
C GLU A 40 -9.64 10.37 -3.83
N PHE A 41 -8.56 9.96 -4.51
CA PHE A 41 -7.22 10.46 -4.25
C PHE A 41 -7.10 11.97 -4.48
N ALA A 42 -7.67 12.48 -5.58
CA ALA A 42 -7.69 13.91 -5.89
C ALA A 42 -8.51 14.72 -4.88
N CYS A 43 -9.68 14.22 -4.47
CA CYS A 43 -10.52 14.83 -3.43
C CYS A 43 -9.80 14.90 -2.09
N PHE A 44 -9.09 13.83 -1.70
CA PHE A 44 -8.30 13.82 -0.47
C PHE A 44 -7.16 14.85 -0.54
N LEU A 45 -6.38 14.87 -1.62
CA LEU A 45 -5.27 15.81 -1.80
C LEU A 45 -5.71 17.27 -1.88
N ARG A 46 -6.96 17.54 -2.27
CA ARG A 46 -7.52 18.89 -2.26
C ARG A 46 -7.78 19.39 -0.83
N ARG A 47 -8.17 18.51 0.08
CA ARG A 47 -8.57 18.85 1.46
C ARG A 47 -7.43 18.71 2.47
N HIS A 48 -6.49 17.80 2.22
CA HIS A 48 -5.43 17.41 3.15
C HIS A 48 -4.04 17.68 2.60
N LYS A 49 -3.02 17.68 3.47
CA LYS A 49 -1.64 17.87 3.01
C LYS A 49 -1.13 16.57 2.38
N PRO A 50 -0.24 16.64 1.37
CA PRO A 50 0.37 15.43 0.79
C PRO A 50 1.11 14.54 1.80
N LYS A 51 1.48 15.08 2.96
CA LYS A 51 2.14 14.34 4.05
C LYS A 51 1.22 13.32 4.74
N ASP A 52 -0.09 13.48 4.59
CA ASP A 52 -1.10 12.67 5.25
C ASP A 52 -1.49 11.44 4.41
N VAL A 53 -0.85 11.26 3.25
CA VAL A 53 -1.03 10.13 2.36
C VAL A 53 0.08 9.11 2.60
N HIS A 54 -0.31 7.94 3.09
CA HIS A 54 0.58 6.79 3.24
C HIS A 54 0.35 5.82 2.09
N ILE A 55 1.40 5.58 1.29
CA ILE A 55 1.33 4.65 0.16
C ILE A 55 2.07 3.37 0.56
N ILE A 56 1.37 2.23 0.56
CA ILE A 56 1.95 0.92 0.86
C ILE A 56 1.93 0.06 -0.40
N SER A 57 3.07 -0.56 -0.71
CA SER A 57 3.11 -1.63 -1.71
C SER A 57 2.75 -2.98 -1.07
N PRO A 58 1.79 -3.74 -1.63
CA PRO A 58 1.45 -5.07 -1.12
C PRO A 58 2.63 -6.05 -1.21
N GLN A 59 3.57 -5.82 -2.13
CA GLN A 59 4.78 -6.63 -2.27
C GLN A 59 5.71 -6.46 -1.06
N GLY A 60 5.83 -5.24 -0.53
CA GLY A 60 6.66 -4.96 0.66
C GLY A 60 6.13 -5.65 1.91
N ALA A 61 4.80 -5.62 2.12
CA ALA A 61 4.16 -6.33 3.22
C ALA A 61 4.33 -7.85 3.11
N THR A 62 4.25 -8.40 1.90
CA THR A 62 4.46 -9.83 1.64
C THR A 62 5.89 -10.27 1.98
N LEU A 63 6.89 -9.47 1.58
CA LEU A 63 8.30 -9.75 1.89
C LEU A 63 8.57 -9.69 3.40
N CYS A 64 7.98 -8.72 4.09
CA CYS A 64 8.09 -8.55 5.54
C CYS A 64 7.58 -9.77 6.31
N LEU A 65 6.52 -10.42 5.83
CA LEU A 65 5.93 -11.58 6.50
C LEU A 65 6.60 -12.90 6.10
N LEU A 66 6.92 -13.08 4.81
CA LEU A 66 7.47 -14.34 4.31
C LEU A 66 8.93 -14.56 4.71
N GLY A 67 9.74 -13.49 4.83
CA GLY A 67 11.16 -13.60 5.19
C GLY A 67 11.37 -14.31 6.54
N PRO A 68 10.80 -13.80 7.64
CA PRO A 68 10.93 -14.43 8.96
C PRO A 68 10.39 -15.86 9.01
N ILE A 69 9.27 -16.12 8.33
CA ILE A 69 8.68 -17.47 8.25
C ILE A 69 9.66 -18.44 7.58
N LEU A 70 10.30 -18.02 6.49
CA LEU A 70 11.30 -18.83 5.78
C LEU A 70 12.52 -19.12 6.66
N VAL A 71 13.02 -18.13 7.41
CA VAL A 71 14.16 -18.31 8.33
C VAL A 71 13.82 -19.28 9.46
N ILE A 72 12.64 -19.13 10.07
CA ILE A 72 12.15 -20.06 11.10
C ILE A 72 12.04 -21.47 10.52
N PHE A 73 11.47 -21.61 9.32
CA PHE A 73 11.31 -22.90 8.66
C PHE A 73 12.66 -23.58 8.36
N LEU A 74 13.63 -22.83 7.81
CA LEU A 74 14.99 -23.33 7.56
C LEU A 74 15.70 -23.76 8.84
N LYS A 75 15.47 -23.03 9.95
CA LYS A 75 15.99 -23.39 11.27
C LYS A 75 15.33 -24.64 11.83
N LEU A 76 14.02 -24.84 11.65
CA LEU A 76 13.34 -26.06 12.08
C LEU A 76 13.84 -27.30 11.33
N ILE A 77 14.10 -27.16 10.02
CA ILE A 77 14.69 -28.24 9.20
C ILE A 77 16.10 -28.59 9.69
N LYS A 78 16.95 -27.58 9.95
CA LYS A 78 18.34 -27.81 10.42
C LYS A 78 18.42 -28.27 11.88
N GLY A 79 17.61 -27.67 12.76
CA GLY A 79 17.65 -27.87 14.21
C GLY A 79 17.03 -29.17 14.70
N SER A 80 16.39 -29.95 13.81
CA SER A 80 15.93 -31.31 14.14
C SER A 80 17.10 -32.31 14.25
N PHE A 81 18.33 -31.91 13.95
CA PHE A 81 19.51 -32.76 13.96
C PHE A 81 20.56 -32.26 14.98
N VAL A 82 20.37 -32.65 16.25
CA VAL A 82 21.41 -32.82 17.29
C VAL A 82 22.19 -31.56 17.71
N GLU A 83 21.87 -30.96 18.86
CA GLU A 83 22.76 -30.00 19.54
C GLU A 83 22.47 -29.91 21.05
N GLY A 84 23.51 -29.73 21.88
CA GLY A 84 23.43 -29.75 23.34
C GLY A 84 22.87 -28.45 23.96
N PRO A 85 22.69 -28.38 25.30
CA PRO A 85 22.09 -27.22 25.95
C PRO A 85 22.89 -25.91 25.79
N ARG A 86 24.20 -25.99 25.53
CA ARG A 86 25.04 -24.82 25.27
C ARG A 86 24.86 -24.27 23.85
N ASP A 87 24.60 -25.15 22.89
CA ASP A 87 24.40 -24.80 21.48
C ASP A 87 23.02 -24.16 21.26
N TYR A 88 22.04 -24.51 22.11
CA TYR A 88 20.70 -23.92 22.11
C TYR A 88 20.72 -22.39 22.31
N LEU A 89 21.48 -21.88 23.28
CA LEU A 89 21.59 -20.43 23.53
C LEU A 89 22.24 -19.69 22.36
N VAL A 90 23.30 -20.26 21.78
CA VAL A 90 23.97 -19.68 20.60
C VAL A 90 23.02 -19.66 19.40
N SER A 91 22.22 -20.71 19.22
CA SER A 91 21.22 -20.80 18.14
C SER A 91 20.11 -19.75 18.28
N ILE A 92 19.62 -19.51 19.51
CA ILE A 92 18.62 -18.45 19.79
C ILE A 92 19.23 -17.07 19.49
N MET A 93 20.40 -16.76 20.05
CA MET A 93 21.04 -15.44 19.87
C MET A 93 21.31 -15.16 18.39
N THR A 94 21.81 -16.16 17.66
CA THR A 94 22.02 -16.05 16.21
C THR A 94 20.70 -15.85 15.48
N GLY A 95 19.61 -16.49 15.92
CA GLY A 95 18.27 -16.28 15.35
C GLY A 95 17.72 -14.87 15.55
N LEU A 96 17.88 -14.32 16.74
CA LEU A 96 17.46 -12.95 17.03
C LEU A 96 18.25 -11.93 16.20
N VAL A 97 19.55 -12.14 16.01
CA VAL A 97 20.38 -11.29 15.15
C VAL A 97 19.89 -11.32 13.70
N TRP A 98 19.60 -12.51 13.15
CA TRP A 98 19.04 -12.63 11.79
C TRP A 98 17.68 -11.96 11.65
N LEU A 99 16.79 -12.11 12.64
CA LEU A 99 15.49 -11.43 12.65
C LEU A 99 15.64 -9.90 12.66
N LEU A 100 16.60 -9.36 13.41
CA LEU A 100 16.88 -7.93 13.42
C LEU A 100 17.42 -7.44 12.06
N ILE A 101 18.34 -8.20 11.45
CA ILE A 101 18.87 -7.88 10.12
C ILE A 101 17.75 -7.90 9.08
N ASP A 102 16.89 -8.91 9.09
CA ASP A 102 15.75 -9.01 8.18
C ASP A 102 14.78 -7.84 8.37
N MET A 103 14.45 -7.48 9.62
CA MET A 103 13.60 -6.33 9.90
C MET A 103 14.20 -5.02 9.38
N ILE A 104 15.50 -4.78 9.58
CA ILE A 104 16.17 -3.59 9.05
C ILE A 104 16.16 -3.61 7.52
N ALA A 105 16.50 -4.74 6.90
CA ALA A 105 16.49 -4.88 5.44
C ALA A 105 15.10 -4.65 4.86
N VAL A 106 14.05 -5.13 5.53
CA VAL A 106 12.65 -4.88 5.14
C VAL A 106 12.28 -3.41 5.30
N CYS A 107 12.68 -2.76 6.40
CA CYS A 107 12.44 -1.32 6.57
C CYS A 107 13.10 -0.51 5.44
N GLU A 108 14.38 -0.74 5.17
CA GLU A 108 15.13 -0.07 4.11
C GLU A 108 14.52 -0.36 2.72
N LEU A 109 14.15 -1.61 2.45
CA LEU A 109 13.51 -1.99 1.20
C LEU A 109 12.11 -1.36 1.07
N SER A 110 11.37 -1.25 2.17
CA SER A 110 10.06 -0.61 2.18
C SER A 110 10.17 0.89 1.91
N ASP A 111 11.16 1.56 2.49
CA ASP A 111 11.46 2.97 2.26
C ASP A 111 11.95 3.21 0.83
N TYR A 112 12.85 2.36 0.33
CA TYR A 112 13.33 2.41 -1.06
C TYR A 112 12.19 2.19 -2.05
N THR A 113 11.35 1.18 -1.79
CA THR A 113 10.18 0.88 -2.61
C THR A 113 9.22 2.05 -2.55
N SER A 114 8.92 2.61 -1.38
CA SER A 114 8.05 3.78 -1.23
C SER A 114 8.54 4.99 -2.04
N ARG A 115 9.85 5.28 -2.00
CA ARG A 115 10.47 6.35 -2.80
C ARG A 115 10.38 6.09 -4.31
N THR A 116 10.74 4.88 -4.74
CA THR A 116 10.70 4.47 -6.15
C THR A 116 9.27 4.50 -6.67
N LEU A 117 8.34 3.98 -5.88
CA LEU A 117 6.92 3.94 -6.14
C LEU A 117 6.37 5.37 -6.27
N SER A 118 6.75 6.30 -5.38
CA SER A 118 6.39 7.71 -5.53
C SER A 118 6.82 8.31 -6.88
N GLN A 119 7.99 7.94 -7.40
CA GLN A 119 8.44 8.36 -8.72
C GLN A 119 7.67 7.66 -9.84
N SER A 120 7.46 6.35 -9.72
CA SER A 120 6.67 5.56 -10.66
C SER A 120 5.20 5.97 -10.71
N ILE A 121 4.67 6.60 -9.66
CA ILE A 121 3.33 7.19 -9.59
C ILE A 121 3.29 8.56 -10.26
N ALA A 122 4.34 9.36 -10.07
CA ALA A 122 4.39 10.72 -10.61
C ALA A 122 4.32 10.75 -12.14
N THR A 123 4.90 9.75 -12.81
CA THR A 123 4.90 9.68 -14.29
C THR A 123 3.50 9.40 -14.87
N PRO A 124 2.77 8.34 -14.47
CA PRO A 124 1.39 8.11 -14.88
C PRO A 124 0.45 9.26 -14.56
N LEU A 125 0.60 9.89 -13.39
CA LEU A 125 -0.24 11.03 -13.00
C LEU A 125 -0.09 12.22 -13.95
N ARG A 126 1.09 12.44 -14.52
CA ARG A 126 1.32 13.54 -15.48
C ARG A 126 0.71 13.29 -16.85
N SER A 127 0.72 12.03 -17.30
CA SER A 127 0.11 11.64 -18.58
C SER A 127 -1.34 11.18 -18.43
N PHE A 128 -1.89 11.25 -17.23
CA PHE A 128 -3.21 10.71 -16.92
C PHE A 128 -4.29 11.48 -17.67
N LYS A 129 -5.08 10.74 -18.46
CA LYS A 129 -6.28 11.26 -19.11
C LYS A 129 -7.49 10.59 -18.51
N ILE A 130 -8.41 11.40 -17.99
CA ILE A 130 -9.66 10.92 -17.38
C ILE A 130 -10.44 10.04 -18.38
N SER A 131 -10.40 10.37 -19.67
CA SER A 131 -11.06 9.61 -20.74
C SER A 131 -10.58 8.16 -20.86
N GLU A 132 -9.34 7.87 -20.48
CA GLU A 132 -8.71 6.54 -20.62
C GLU A 132 -8.94 5.65 -19.38
N THR A 133 -9.63 6.16 -18.36
CA THR A 133 -9.90 5.41 -17.14
C THR A 133 -11.03 4.40 -17.29
N GLN A 134 -10.89 3.30 -16.56
CA GLN A 134 -11.89 2.26 -16.39
C GLN A 134 -12.90 2.67 -15.32
N CYS A 135 -14.18 2.57 -15.65
CA CYS A 135 -15.27 2.70 -14.70
C CYS A 135 -15.79 1.31 -14.35
N ALA A 136 -16.12 1.07 -13.06
CA ALA A 136 -16.81 -0.15 -12.67
C ALA A 136 -18.21 -0.21 -13.29
N PHE A 137 -18.88 0.94 -13.35
CA PHE A 137 -20.14 1.16 -14.06
C PHE A 137 -20.01 2.40 -14.94
N GLU A 138 -20.25 2.27 -16.23
CA GLU A 138 -20.16 3.41 -17.17
C GLU A 138 -21.22 4.49 -16.90
N SER A 139 -22.31 4.16 -16.20
CA SER A 139 -23.28 5.15 -15.72
C SER A 139 -22.68 6.18 -14.77
N ASP A 140 -21.66 5.79 -14.00
CA ASP A 140 -21.08 6.64 -12.96
C ASP A 140 -20.07 7.63 -13.55
N ARG A 141 -19.64 7.42 -14.79
CA ARG A 141 -18.67 8.26 -15.49
C ARG A 141 -19.16 9.70 -15.58
N GLN A 142 -20.40 9.90 -16.05
CA GLN A 142 -20.96 11.25 -16.18
C GLN A 142 -21.08 11.93 -14.82
N TYR A 143 -21.56 11.22 -13.80
CA TYR A 143 -21.66 11.75 -12.45
C TYR A 143 -20.30 12.19 -11.88
N ILE A 144 -19.25 11.40 -12.09
CA ILE A 144 -17.90 11.78 -11.66
C ILE A 144 -17.38 12.97 -12.46
N TYR A 145 -17.63 13.04 -13.77
CA TYR A 145 -17.27 14.21 -14.57
C TYR A 145 -17.98 15.47 -14.10
N ASP A 146 -19.28 15.41 -13.87
CA ASP A 146 -20.07 16.55 -13.40
C ASP A 146 -19.55 17.03 -12.03
N ASN A 147 -19.17 16.11 -11.14
CA ASN A 147 -18.55 16.47 -9.87
C ASN A 147 -17.15 17.04 -10.03
N ILE A 148 -16.32 16.49 -10.94
CA ILE A 148 -14.98 17.02 -11.22
C ILE A 148 -15.11 18.44 -11.79
N GLU A 149 -16.01 18.67 -12.74
CA GLU A 149 -16.25 19.99 -13.32
C GLU A 149 -16.78 20.97 -12.26
N HIS A 150 -17.71 20.52 -11.41
CA HIS A 150 -18.19 21.31 -10.29
C HIS A 150 -17.09 21.66 -9.26
N ASP A 151 -16.20 20.72 -8.98
CA ASP A 151 -15.17 20.84 -7.94
C ASP A 151 -13.90 21.57 -8.42
N TYR A 152 -13.54 21.42 -9.69
CA TYR A 152 -12.26 21.85 -10.26
C TYR A 152 -12.39 22.88 -11.41
N GLY A 153 -13.59 23.14 -11.93
CA GLY A 153 -13.88 24.12 -13.00
C GLY A 153 -13.93 23.49 -14.38
#